data_AF-A0A503WV95-F1
#
_entry.id   AF-A0A503WV95-F1
#
_cell.length_a   1.000
_cell.length_b   1.000
_cell.length_c   1.000
_cell.angle_alpha   90.00
_cell.angle_beta   90.00
_cell.angle_gamma   90.00
#
_symmetry.space_group_name_H-M   'P 1'
#
loop_
_entity.id
_entity.type
_entity.pdbx_description
1 polymer ?
#
loop_
_entity_poly.entity_id
_entity_poly.type
_entity_poly.pdbx_seq_one_letter_code
_entity_poly.pdbx_strand_id
1 'polypeptide(L)'
;MQYVYIITIGLHVMAGVFWAGTTITLARDPEIRAERFIGPQMGAAGVVFLTGALLWYFFHGAYFGSTEMVLALGIVAAFAAAGVLSTMVRRTSTQLAGADAATEPALRAKMAQGERIAAWLLVLTVLCMATARMF
;
A
#
# COMPACT_ATOMS: atom_id res chain seq x y z
N MET A 1 -4.90 27.49 -6.43
CA MET A 1 -4.12 26.24 -6.67
C MET A 1 -3.31 25.78 -5.46
N GLN A 2 -2.65 26.67 -4.71
CA GLN A 2 -1.84 26.30 -3.54
C GLN A 2 -2.57 25.43 -2.48
N TYR A 3 -3.81 25.77 -2.11
CA TYR A 3 -4.57 24.96 -1.15
C TYR A 3 -4.86 23.53 -1.63
N VAL A 4 -5.10 23.35 -2.94
CA VAL A 4 -5.34 22.03 -3.54
C VAL A 4 -4.08 21.16 -3.42
N TYR A 5 -2.90 21.73 -3.65
CA TYR A 5 -1.63 21.02 -3.49
C TYR A 5 -1.39 20.59 -2.04
N ILE A 6 -1.59 21.51 -1.09
CA ILE A 6 -1.41 21.24 0.34
C ILE A 6 -2.35 20.13 0.82
N ILE A 7 -3.62 20.19 0.42
CA ILE A 7 -4.60 19.16 0.78
C ILE A 7 -4.23 17.81 0.13
N THR A 8 -3.86 17.82 -1.16
CA THR A 8 -3.53 16.59 -1.89
C THR A 8 -2.31 15.89 -1.28
N ILE A 9 -1.23 16.63 -1.03
CA ILE A 9 -0.01 16.05 -0.45
C ILE A 9 -0.26 15.58 0.99
N GLY A 10 -1.02 16.35 1.78
CA GLY A 10 -1.40 15.96 3.14
C GLY A 10 -2.20 14.65 3.16
N LEU A 11 -3.20 14.53 2.30
CA LEU A 11 -3.98 13.29 2.14
C LEU A 11 -3.12 12.13 1.67
N HIS A 12 -2.24 12.36 0.69
CA HIS A 12 -1.35 11.33 0.16
C HIS A 12 -0.44 10.75 1.25
N VAL A 13 0.21 11.64 2.01
CA VAL A 13 1.13 11.25 3.09
C VAL A 13 0.37 10.55 4.21
N MET A 14 -0.76 11.09 4.68
CA MET A 14 -1.52 10.48 5.78
C MET A 14 -2.07 9.10 5.39
N ALA A 15 -2.63 8.96 4.19
CA ALA A 15 -3.13 7.67 3.70
C ALA A 15 -1.98 6.68 3.47
N GLY A 16 -0.84 7.13 2.94
CA GLY A 16 0.34 6.30 2.73
C GLY A 16 0.96 5.80 4.04
N VAL A 17 1.08 6.67 5.04
CA VAL A 17 1.57 6.31 6.38
C VAL A 17 0.64 5.33 7.06
N PHE A 18 -0.68 5.57 7.01
CA PHE A 18 -1.65 4.64 7.57
C PHE A 18 -1.57 3.27 6.87
N TRP A 19 -1.54 3.26 5.53
CA TRP A 19 -1.48 2.03 4.76
C TRP A 19 -0.21 1.24 5.07
N ALA A 20 0.97 1.83 4.91
CA ALA A 20 2.24 1.17 5.21
C ALA A 20 2.35 0.75 6.69
N GLY A 21 1.95 1.62 7.62
CA GLY A 21 2.04 1.35 9.06
C GLY A 21 1.14 0.20 9.51
N THR A 22 -0.09 0.14 8.99
CA THR A 22 -1.00 -0.98 9.29
C THR A 22 -0.52 -2.29 8.68
N THR A 23 -0.10 -2.30 7.41
CA THR A 23 0.48 -3.49 6.75
C THR A 23 1.70 -4.02 7.51
N ILE A 24 2.62 -3.14 7.92
CA ILE A 24 3.82 -3.53 8.69
C ILE A 24 3.46 -4.10 10.06
N THR A 25 2.48 -3.52 10.74
CA THR A 25 2.01 -4.00 12.05
C THR A 25 1.42 -5.40 11.92
N LEU A 26 0.52 -5.61 10.94
CA LEU A 26 -0.12 -6.91 10.68
C LEU A 26 0.87 -7.97 10.19
N ALA A 27 1.92 -7.58 9.49
CA ALA A 27 2.99 -8.48 9.06
C ALA A 27 3.79 -9.10 10.22
N ARG A 28 3.86 -8.40 11.36
CA ARG A 28 4.63 -8.77 12.55
C ARG A 28 3.80 -9.46 13.61
N ASP A 29 2.52 -9.13 13.70
CA ASP A 29 1.62 -9.68 14.71
C ASP A 29 0.42 -10.38 14.06
N PRO A 30 0.48 -11.71 13.92
CA PRO A 30 -0.62 -12.50 13.34
C PRO A 30 -1.82 -12.66 14.27
N GLU A 31 -1.73 -12.29 15.56
CA GLU A 31 -2.89 -12.27 16.46
C GLU A 31 -3.86 -11.13 16.12
N ILE A 32 -3.32 -10.06 15.51
CA ILE A 32 -4.11 -8.98 14.95
C ILE A 32 -4.78 -9.50 13.68
N ARG A 33 -6.04 -9.89 13.81
CA ARG A 33 -6.93 -10.36 12.73
C ARG A 33 -6.92 -9.44 11.51
N ALA A 34 -6.06 -9.76 10.53
CA ALA A 34 -5.87 -8.98 9.31
C ALA A 34 -7.17 -8.79 8.51
N GLU A 35 -8.12 -9.74 8.62
CA GLU A 35 -9.44 -9.64 8.00
C GLU A 35 -10.20 -8.36 8.35
N ARG A 36 -10.02 -7.82 9.56
CA ARG A 36 -10.71 -6.59 10.00
C ARG A 36 -10.15 -5.32 9.36
N PHE A 37 -8.90 -5.37 8.91
CA PHE A 37 -8.18 -4.20 8.40
C PHE A 37 -8.15 -4.14 6.88
N ILE A 38 -8.66 -5.14 6.16
CA ILE A 38 -8.70 -5.13 4.68
C ILE A 38 -9.44 -3.92 4.14
N GLY A 39 -10.65 -3.64 4.66
CA GLY A 39 -11.45 -2.48 4.22
C GLY A 39 -10.70 -1.17 4.40
N PRO A 40 -10.23 -0.84 5.63
CA PRO A 40 -9.43 0.35 5.89
C PRO A 40 -8.13 0.42 5.05
N GLN A 41 -7.36 -0.67 4.95
CA GLN A 41 -6.12 -0.70 4.16
C GLN A 41 -6.38 -0.44 2.68
N MET A 42 -7.41 -1.07 2.11
CA MET A 42 -7.74 -0.86 0.70
C MET A 42 -8.32 0.52 0.42
N GLY A 43 -9.08 1.09 1.36
CA GLY A 43 -9.54 2.48 1.28
C GLY A 43 -8.36 3.45 1.27
N ALA A 44 -7.40 3.27 2.18
CA ALA A 44 -6.19 4.08 2.23
C ALA A 44 -5.32 3.93 0.97
N ALA A 45 -5.12 2.70 0.49
CA ALA A 45 -4.44 2.45 -0.78
C ALA A 45 -5.11 3.19 -1.94
N GLY A 46 -6.45 3.16 -2.01
CA GLY A 46 -7.22 3.91 -3.01
C GLY A 46 -6.95 5.41 -2.93
N VAL A 47 -6.95 5.99 -1.73
CA VAL A 47 -6.62 7.41 -1.53
C VAL A 47 -5.19 7.72 -1.97
N VAL A 48 -4.22 6.85 -1.66
CA VAL A 48 -2.81 6.99 -2.11
C VAL A 48 -2.71 7.00 -3.62
N PHE A 49 -3.35 6.08 -4.33
CA PHE A 49 -3.31 6.06 -5.80
C PHE A 49 -3.95 7.29 -6.42
N LEU A 50 -5.13 7.70 -5.92
CA LEU A 50 -5.83 8.87 -6.43
C LEU A 50 -5.03 10.15 -6.22
N THR A 51 -4.55 10.38 -5.00
CA THR A 51 -3.76 11.56 -4.67
C THR A 51 -2.39 11.53 -5.35
N GLY A 52 -1.77 10.35 -5.49
CA GLY A 52 -0.50 10.17 -6.19
C GLY A 52 -0.62 10.48 -7.69
N ALA A 53 -1.69 10.01 -8.35
CA ALA A 53 -1.99 10.36 -9.74
C ALA A 53 -2.23 11.86 -9.91
N LEU A 54 -2.91 12.48 -8.94
CA LEU A 54 -3.15 13.92 -8.96
C LEU A 54 -1.85 14.73 -8.78
N LEU A 55 -0.97 14.32 -7.86
CA LEU A 55 0.35 14.92 -7.68
C LEU A 55 1.22 14.73 -8.93
N TRP A 56 1.16 13.56 -9.57
CA TRP A 56 1.83 13.33 -10.83
C TRP A 56 1.37 14.33 -11.90
N TYR A 57 0.06 14.47 -12.07
CA TYR A 57 -0.53 15.44 -13.00
C TYR A 57 -0.12 16.89 -12.72
N PHE A 58 0.00 17.29 -11.45
CA PHE A 58 0.36 18.67 -11.09
C PHE A 58 1.85 18.99 -11.26
N PHE A 59 2.74 18.02 -11.03
CA PHE A 59 4.17 18.29 -10.89
C PHE A 59 5.06 17.69 -11.99
N HIS A 60 4.57 16.76 -12.81
CA HIS A 60 5.37 16.17 -13.88
C HIS A 60 5.18 16.89 -15.21
N GLY A 61 6.28 17.38 -15.78
CA GLY A 61 6.36 17.98 -17.10
C GLY A 61 6.63 16.94 -18.20
N ALA A 62 6.92 17.41 -19.43
CA ALA A 62 7.14 16.54 -20.58
C ALA A 62 8.49 15.78 -20.55
N TYR A 63 9.42 16.15 -19.67
CA TYR A 63 10.74 15.53 -19.57
C TYR A 63 10.77 14.50 -18.45
N PHE A 64 11.20 13.27 -18.78
CA PHE A 64 11.34 12.16 -17.85
C PHE A 64 12.82 12.03 -17.48
N GLY A 65 13.21 12.46 -16.28
CA GLY A 65 14.54 12.35 -15.74
C GLY A 65 14.73 11.16 -14.80
N SER A 66 15.86 11.14 -14.10
CA SER A 66 16.19 10.12 -13.10
C SER A 66 15.20 10.08 -11.93
N THR A 67 14.71 11.25 -11.53
CA THR A 67 13.74 11.41 -10.42
C THR A 67 12.41 10.71 -10.76
N GLU A 68 11.92 10.92 -11.98
CA GLU A 68 10.70 10.30 -12.49
C GLU A 68 10.83 8.78 -12.60
N MET A 69 12.01 8.27 -12.98
CA MET A 69 12.27 6.82 -13.02
C MET A 69 12.24 6.18 -11.62
N VAL A 70 12.83 6.83 -10.62
CA VAL A 70 12.80 6.34 -9.23
C VAL A 70 11.37 6.37 -8.68
N LEU A 71 10.61 7.43 -8.96
CA LEU A 71 9.20 7.52 -8.58
C LEU A 71 8.36 6.45 -9.28
N ALA A 72 8.59 6.20 -10.58
CA ALA A 72 7.91 5.14 -11.33
C ALA A 72 8.16 3.75 -10.73
N LEU A 73 9.40 3.46 -10.29
CA LEU A 73 9.71 2.22 -9.58
C LEU A 73 8.91 2.11 -8.28
N GLY A 74 8.84 3.19 -7.50
CA GLY A 74 8.01 3.25 -6.30
C GLY A 74 6.53 3.01 -6.58
N ILE A 75 5.99 3.59 -7.65
CA ILE A 75 4.60 3.38 -8.09
C ILE A 75 4.36 1.90 -8.42
N VAL A 76 5.26 1.25 -9.16
CA VAL A 76 5.16 -0.18 -9.47
C VAL A 76 5.17 -1.03 -8.20
N ALA A 77 6.04 -0.72 -7.23
CA ALA A 77 6.08 -1.41 -5.95
C ALA A 77 4.76 -1.23 -5.16
N ALA A 78 4.17 -0.03 -5.16
CA ALA A 78 2.88 0.23 -4.53
C ALA A 78 1.74 -0.57 -5.19
N PHE A 79 1.70 -0.64 -6.53
CA PHE A 79 0.73 -1.48 -7.24
C PHE A 79 0.90 -2.96 -6.91
N ALA A 80 2.14 -3.46 -6.85
CA ALA A 80 2.43 -4.82 -6.44
C ALA A 80 1.94 -5.08 -5.00
N ALA A 81 2.16 -4.15 -4.07
CA ALA A 81 1.68 -4.27 -2.69
C ALA A 81 0.15 -4.35 -2.62
N ALA A 82 -0.56 -3.47 -3.33
CA ALA A 82 -2.02 -3.50 -3.41
C ALA A 82 -2.54 -4.79 -4.04
N GLY A 83 -1.85 -5.31 -5.06
CA GLY A 83 -2.15 -6.59 -5.69
C GLY A 83 -1.99 -7.77 -4.73
N VAL A 84 -0.91 -7.78 -3.95
CA VAL A 84 -0.66 -8.80 -2.92
C VAL A 84 -1.75 -8.75 -1.83
N LEU A 85 -2.07 -7.58 -1.29
CA LEU A 85 -3.13 -7.46 -0.28
C LEU A 85 -4.50 -7.90 -0.82
N SER A 86 -4.82 -7.52 -2.07
CA SER A 86 -6.08 -7.92 -2.71
C SER A 86 -6.18 -9.43 -2.94
N THR A 87 -5.09 -10.07 -3.38
CA THR A 87 -5.10 -11.50 -3.75
C THR A 87 -4.84 -12.44 -2.59
N MET A 88 -3.98 -12.06 -1.65
CA MET A 88 -3.54 -12.93 -0.54
C MET A 88 -4.25 -12.63 0.77
N VAL A 89 -4.73 -11.40 0.98
CA VAL A 89 -5.43 -11.02 2.22
C VAL A 89 -6.94 -10.96 1.98
N ARG A 90 -7.40 -10.13 1.02
CA ARG A 90 -8.84 -9.97 0.74
C ARG A 90 -9.50 -11.26 0.26
N ARG A 91 -8.95 -11.90 -0.78
CA ARG A 91 -9.51 -13.16 -1.29
C ARG A 91 -9.47 -14.27 -0.25
N THR A 92 -8.38 -14.39 0.50
CA THR A 92 -8.25 -15.41 1.55
C THR A 92 -9.22 -15.15 2.72
N SER A 93 -9.47 -13.89 3.08
CA SER A 93 -10.48 -13.53 4.08
C SER A 93 -11.90 -13.91 3.64
N THR A 94 -12.24 -13.77 2.36
CA THR A 94 -13.53 -14.26 1.85
C THR A 94 -13.65 -15.78 1.92
N GLN A 95 -12.54 -16.51 1.76
CA GLN A 95 -12.51 -17.97 1.92
C GLN A 95 -12.63 -18.37 3.40
N LEU A 96 -12.01 -17.59 4.30
CA LEU A 96 -12.06 -17.81 5.75
C LEU A 96 -13.49 -17.74 6.30
N ALA A 97 -14.34 -16.88 5.75
CA ALA A 97 -15.73 -16.70 6.20
C ALA A 97 -16.60 -17.97 6.06
N GLY A 98 -16.19 -18.94 5.25
CA GLY A 98 -16.86 -20.23 5.07
C GLY A 98 -15.95 -21.44 5.31
N ALA A 99 -14.77 -21.25 5.91
CA ALA A 99 -13.81 -22.30 6.13
C ALA A 99 -14.14 -23.13 7.38
N ASP A 100 -13.74 -24.40 7.38
CA ASP A 100 -13.76 -25.27 8.54
C ASP A 100 -12.57 -25.00 9.48
N ALA A 101 -12.67 -25.50 10.72
CA ALA A 101 -11.64 -25.31 11.75
C ALA A 101 -10.27 -25.91 11.36
N ALA A 102 -10.24 -26.86 10.41
CA ALA A 102 -9.01 -27.47 9.91
C ALA A 102 -8.25 -26.55 8.92
N THR A 103 -8.97 -25.78 8.08
CA THR A 103 -8.36 -24.94 7.03
C THR A 103 -8.10 -23.51 7.49
N GLU A 104 -8.80 -23.06 8.53
CA GLU A 104 -8.66 -21.74 9.16
C GLU A 104 -7.20 -21.32 9.47
N PRO A 105 -6.34 -22.13 10.13
CA PRO A 105 -4.97 -21.73 10.45
C PRO A 105 -4.11 -21.52 9.20
N ALA A 106 -4.29 -22.35 8.16
CA ALA A 106 -3.55 -22.25 6.91
C ALA A 106 -3.91 -20.96 6.13
N LEU A 107 -5.19 -20.60 6.12
CA LEU A 107 -5.67 -19.37 5.49
C LEU A 107 -5.12 -18.14 6.22
N ARG A 108 -5.11 -18.12 7.56
CA ARG A 108 -4.52 -17.02 8.32
C ARG A 108 -3.01 -16.88 8.09
N ALA A 109 -2.27 -18.00 8.03
CA ALA A 109 -0.85 -17.97 7.73
C ALA A 109 -0.56 -17.35 6.34
N LYS A 110 -1.38 -17.69 5.34
CA LYS A 110 -1.30 -17.11 4.00
C LYS A 110 -1.58 -15.60 3.99
N MET A 111 -2.55 -15.14 4.78
CA MET A 111 -2.84 -13.71 4.93
C MET A 111 -1.65 -12.97 5.56
N ALA A 112 -1.06 -13.51 6.63
CA ALA A 112 0.12 -12.93 7.27
C ALA A 112 1.34 -12.88 6.32
N GLN A 113 1.51 -13.90 5.48
CA GLN A 113 2.54 -13.88 4.43
C GLN A 113 2.28 -12.77 3.40
N GLY A 114 1.02 -12.56 3.01
CA GLY A 114 0.62 -11.46 2.14
C GLY A 114 0.99 -10.08 2.73
N GLU A 115 0.66 -9.86 4.00
CA GLU A 115 1.02 -8.63 4.73
C GLU A 115 2.54 -8.42 4.78
N ARG A 116 3.34 -9.47 4.97
CA ARG A 116 4.81 -9.36 4.97
C ARG A 116 5.39 -8.94 3.62
N ILE A 117 4.90 -9.53 2.53
CA ILE A 117 5.34 -9.19 1.18
C ILE A 117 4.93 -7.75 0.86
N ALA A 118 3.68 -7.39 1.15
CA ALA A 118 3.17 -6.04 0.94
C ALA A 118 3.97 -5.01 1.76
N ALA A 119 4.29 -5.31 3.02
CA ALA A 119 5.07 -4.44 3.88
C ALA A 119 6.43 -4.11 3.26
N TRP A 120 7.16 -5.11 2.75
CA TRP A 120 8.44 -4.89 2.08
C TRP A 120 8.32 -4.02 0.82
N LEU A 121 7.28 -4.25 0.02
CA LEU A 121 7.01 -3.45 -1.18
C LEU A 121 6.66 -1.99 -0.82
N LEU A 122 5.91 -1.76 0.26
CA LEU A 122 5.60 -0.42 0.75
C LEU A 122 6.83 0.28 1.34
N VAL A 123 7.71 -0.45 2.03
CA VAL A 123 9.01 0.10 2.46
C VAL A 123 9.83 0.53 1.25
N LEU A 124 9.93 -0.31 0.22
CA LEU A 124 10.60 0.06 -1.03
C LEU A 124 9.99 1.30 -1.67
N THR A 125 8.66 1.38 -1.71
CA THR A 125 7.92 2.54 -2.22
C THR A 125 8.32 3.83 -1.48
N VAL A 126 8.34 3.79 -0.14
CA VAL A 126 8.74 4.95 0.68
C VAL A 126 10.20 5.32 0.44
N LEU A 127 11.09 4.33 0.31
CA LEU A 127 12.49 4.58 -0.01
C LEU A 127 12.64 5.27 -1.36
N CYS A 128 11.91 4.84 -2.40
CA CYS A 128 11.89 5.50 -3.70
C CYS A 128 11.45 6.97 -3.60
N MET A 129 10.38 7.27 -2.85
CA MET A 129 9.94 8.66 -2.66
C MET A 129 10.98 9.49 -1.89
N ALA A 130 11.61 8.90 -0.87
CA ALA A 130 12.60 9.57 -0.04
C ALA A 130 13.93 9.80 -0.76
N THR A 131 14.32 8.95 -1.71
CA THR A 131 15.55 9.13 -2.51
C THR A 131 15.31 10.01 -3.72
N ALA A 132 14.12 10.01 -4.30
CA ALA A 132 13.75 10.89 -5.41
C ALA A 132 13.95 12.38 -5.08
N ARG A 133 13.84 12.79 -3.81
CA ARG A 133 14.09 14.18 -3.39
C ARG A 133 15.57 14.60 -3.39
N MET A 134 16.49 13.66 -3.59
CA MET A 134 17.94 13.89 -3.52
C MET A 134 18.56 14.15 -4.90
N PHE A 135 17.77 14.06 -5.96
CA PHE A 135 18.14 14.27 -7.36
C PHE A 135 17.30 15.39 -7.95
#